data_AF-A0A2U8IAH2-F1
#
_entry.id   AF-A0A2U8IAH2-F1
#
_cell.length_a   1.000
_cell.length_b   1.000
_cell.length_c   1.000
_cell.angle_alpha   90.00
_cell.angle_beta   90.00
_cell.angle_gamma   90.00
#
_symmetry.space_group_name_H-M   'P 1'
#
loop_
_entity.id
_entity.type
_entity.pdbx_description
1 polymer ?
#
loop_
_entity_poly.entity_id
_entity_poly.type
_entity_poly.pdbx_seq_one_letter_code
_entity_poly.pdbx_strand_id
1 'polypeptide(L)'
;MSNSMEKTKSIITGKLVIRLGKSEDKPIYWSIIIPEKKGNDKHGCFKNIHELIQLSKYAHYRTMILAPADCIIFRRISFVRKVNIKSIPYLLEEFIATDAEQLHIIKLQQQGKDFFIAAIEKSLIHQWLQWLKSAKLSADSLIPDILALPSFDDAWTAIKLDQQWLIRKDQVSGFLINSSDFNQLIPHVIHPKTIHTFSTQEKSDIHWISHPSIEPILLLAENVDSVKINFLQGEFIAHSKKKKYIDEFCRLSLIIFIFFVIFFSRLIFDGYKNNQHAEYINNKSLDYYNMINPVANNITNINLADKKYLSVLKERYPCSIFMQLMAKINLPLLAEPLVNITEIEFNQDEKKLGVRFNLIDKDIISQLASHFGKNFSIEVDNRKGNNFNLSLFKEQYEENKKFD
;
A
#
# COMPACT_ATOMS: atom_id res chain seq x y z
N MET A 1 7.39 -17.45 6.79
CA MET A 1 7.44 -16.20 5.98
C MET A 1 6.26 -15.29 6.32
N SER A 2 6.12 -14.89 7.60
CA SER A 2 4.99 -14.07 8.08
C SER A 2 5.44 -13.09 9.16
N ASN A 3 6.66 -12.55 9.07
CA ASN A 3 7.21 -11.65 10.09
C ASN A 3 8.06 -10.50 9.53
N SER A 4 7.87 -10.13 8.26
CA SER A 4 8.66 -9.09 7.59
C SER A 4 7.87 -7.84 7.18
N MET A 5 6.58 -7.71 7.53
CA MET A 5 5.75 -6.56 7.15
C MET A 5 5.31 -5.63 8.30
N GLU A 6 5.76 -5.86 9.54
CA GLU A 6 5.54 -4.91 10.65
C GLU A 6 6.68 -3.89 10.86
N LYS A 7 7.76 -3.98 10.07
CA LYS A 7 8.85 -2.98 10.08
C LYS A 7 8.65 -1.90 9.03
N THR A 8 7.47 -1.29 8.99
CA THR A 8 7.26 -0.07 8.20
C THR A 8 7.52 1.15 9.08
N LYS A 9 8.80 1.56 9.14
CA LYS A 9 9.25 2.91 9.51
C LYS A 9 8.48 3.58 10.67
N SER A 10 8.90 3.34 11.91
CA SER A 10 8.75 4.34 12.97
C SER A 10 9.62 5.54 12.59
N ILE A 11 9.07 6.49 11.85
CA ILE A 11 9.72 7.78 11.59
C ILE A 11 9.97 8.40 12.96
N ILE A 12 11.24 8.55 13.30
CA ILE A 12 11.71 9.20 14.53
C ILE A 12 11.14 10.61 14.53
N THR A 13 10.04 10.81 15.24
CA THR A 13 9.32 12.08 15.28
C THR A 13 9.68 12.77 16.58
N GLY A 14 10.75 13.57 16.54
CA GLY A 14 10.98 14.57 17.57
C GLY A 14 9.78 15.54 17.63
N LYS A 15 9.59 16.15 18.80
CA LYS A 15 8.54 17.14 19.05
C LYS A 15 9.17 18.47 19.43
N LEU A 16 8.62 19.56 18.87
CA LEU A 16 8.94 20.93 19.20
C LEU A 16 7.78 21.48 20.03
N VAL A 17 8.03 21.79 21.29
CA VAL A 17 7.05 22.35 22.23
C VAL A 17 7.34 23.84 22.38
N ILE A 18 6.33 24.68 22.16
CA ILE A 18 6.47 26.14 22.24
C ILE A 18 5.36 26.69 23.12
N ARG A 19 5.73 27.41 24.17
CA ARG A 19 4.83 28.22 24.98
C ARG A 19 4.90 29.67 24.51
N LEU A 20 3.80 30.16 23.94
CA LEU A 20 3.69 31.54 23.44
C LEU A 20 3.17 32.47 24.53
N GLY A 21 3.56 33.75 24.49
CA GLY A 21 2.96 34.79 25.33
C GLY A 21 1.69 35.40 24.72
N LYS A 22 0.96 36.18 25.52
CA LYS A 22 -0.22 36.94 25.06
C LYS A 22 0.14 38.09 24.09
N SER A 23 1.30 38.70 24.29
CA SER A 23 1.78 39.88 23.56
C SER A 23 3.16 39.62 22.95
N GLU A 24 3.56 40.43 21.98
CA GLU A 24 4.83 40.27 21.25
C GLU A 24 6.08 40.44 22.12
N ASP A 25 5.96 41.22 23.21
CA ASP A 25 7.03 41.52 24.17
C ASP A 25 7.16 40.48 25.30
N LYS A 26 6.26 39.49 25.34
CA LYS A 26 6.29 38.46 26.37
C LYS A 26 7.25 37.34 25.99
N PRO A 27 7.94 36.73 26.98
CA PRO A 27 8.91 35.67 26.70
C PRO A 27 8.22 34.44 26.10
N ILE A 28 8.94 33.78 25.19
CA ILE A 28 8.52 32.55 24.53
C ILE A 28 9.46 31.44 24.96
N TYR A 29 8.90 30.42 25.61
CA TYR A 29 9.68 29.25 26.03
C TYR A 29 9.53 28.16 24.99
N TRP A 30 10.63 27.48 24.68
CA TRP A 30 10.60 26.37 23.73
C TRP A 30 11.45 25.22 24.22
N SER A 31 11.08 24.01 23.80
CA SER A 31 11.82 22.79 24.06
C SER A 31 11.69 21.81 22.90
N ILE A 32 12.73 21.05 22.65
CA ILE A 32 12.79 20.00 21.65
C ILE A 32 13.06 18.69 22.37
N ILE A 33 12.11 17.76 22.23
CA ILE A 33 12.24 16.43 22.80
C ILE A 33 12.41 15.43 21.67
N ILE A 34 13.45 14.61 21.80
CA ILE A 34 13.76 13.52 20.86
C ILE A 34 13.68 12.21 21.65
N PRO A 35 12.69 11.33 21.36
CA PRO A 35 12.43 10.15 22.18
C PRO A 35 13.59 9.17 22.30
N GLU A 36 14.49 9.11 21.31
CA GLU A 36 15.66 8.22 21.32
C GLU A 36 16.84 8.73 22.17
N LYS A 37 16.85 10.02 22.56
CA LYS A 37 17.94 10.65 23.31
C LYS A 37 17.41 11.38 24.53
N LYS A 38 16.81 10.64 25.47
CA LYS A 38 16.48 11.17 26.80
C LYS A 38 17.73 11.83 27.40
N GLY A 39 17.65 13.13 27.71
CA GLY A 39 18.76 13.90 28.28
C GLY A 39 19.58 14.75 27.29
N ASN A 40 19.22 14.79 26.00
CA ASN A 40 19.80 15.74 25.04
C ASN A 40 18.76 16.74 24.51
N ASP A 41 17.82 17.08 25.39
CA ASP A 41 16.71 17.98 25.11
C ASP A 41 17.21 19.42 25.04
N LYS A 42 16.90 20.09 23.93
CA LYS A 42 17.27 21.49 23.74
C LYS A 42 16.11 22.35 24.18
N HIS A 43 16.33 23.23 25.13
CA HIS A 43 15.34 24.20 25.59
C HIS A 43 15.92 25.60 25.56
N GLY A 44 15.03 26.60 25.57
CA GLY A 44 15.44 27.99 25.60
C GLY A 44 14.27 28.93 25.84
N CYS A 45 14.60 30.20 26.07
CA CYS A 45 13.67 31.29 26.23
C CYS A 45 14.07 32.41 25.26
N PHE A 46 13.12 32.86 24.46
CA PHE A 46 13.25 34.04 23.60
C PHE A 46 12.55 35.22 24.26
N LYS A 47 13.12 36.41 24.13
CA LYS A 47 12.54 37.62 24.73
C LYS A 47 11.36 38.17 23.94
N ASN A 48 11.34 37.95 22.63
CA ASN A 48 10.34 38.50 21.73
C ASN A 48 9.92 37.48 20.66
N ILE A 49 8.86 37.84 19.92
CA ILE A 49 8.32 37.02 18.84
C ILE A 49 9.25 36.93 17.61
N HIS A 50 10.11 37.92 17.38
CA HIS A 50 10.99 37.95 16.20
C HIS A 50 12.02 36.81 16.19
N GLU A 51 12.47 36.37 17.37
CA GLU A 51 13.39 35.24 17.53
C GLU A 51 12.75 33.88 17.18
N LEU A 52 11.40 33.81 17.08
CA LEU A 52 10.67 32.59 16.72
C LEU A 52 11.12 32.01 15.36
N ILE A 53 11.58 32.86 14.44
CA ILE A 53 12.10 32.47 13.12
C ILE A 53 13.27 31.47 13.27
N GLN A 54 14.06 31.55 14.34
CA GLN A 54 15.19 30.64 14.56
C GLN A 54 14.76 29.17 14.74
N LEU A 55 13.51 28.93 15.13
CA LEU A 55 12.93 27.59 15.26
C LEU A 55 12.50 27.00 13.91
N SER A 56 12.55 27.75 12.81
CA SER A 56 12.21 27.24 11.48
C SER A 56 13.08 26.04 11.06
N LYS A 57 14.31 25.96 11.59
CA LYS A 57 15.22 24.80 11.40
C LYS A 57 14.68 23.49 11.98
N TYR A 58 13.66 23.57 12.83
CA TYR A 58 12.99 22.46 13.48
C TYR A 58 11.56 22.24 12.97
N ALA A 59 11.17 22.90 11.87
CA ALA A 59 9.82 22.82 11.29
C ALA A 59 9.43 21.43 10.76
N HIS A 60 10.39 20.48 10.68
CA HIS A 60 10.13 19.08 10.36
C HIS A 60 9.62 18.27 11.55
N TYR A 61 9.83 18.75 12.78
CA TYR A 61 9.27 18.13 13.97
C TYR A 61 7.81 18.49 14.18
N ARG A 62 7.09 17.63 14.90
CA ARG A 62 5.71 17.90 15.29
C ARG A 62 5.68 19.09 16.25
N THR A 63 5.00 20.16 15.89
CA THR A 63 4.98 21.41 16.67
C THR A 63 3.75 21.46 17.56
N MET A 64 3.96 21.43 18.87
CA MET A 64 2.91 21.51 19.89
C MET A 64 2.98 22.84 20.62
N ILE A 65 1.86 23.56 20.65
CA ILE A 65 1.78 24.89 21.25
C ILE A 65 1.12 24.81 22.62
N LEU A 66 1.75 25.43 23.62
CA LEU A 66 1.21 25.58 24.96
C LEU A 66 0.61 26.98 25.09
N ALA A 67 -0.71 27.04 25.20
CA ALA A 67 -1.46 28.25 25.52
C ALA A 67 -1.29 28.59 27.01
N PRO A 68 -0.92 29.81 27.36
CA PRO A 68 -0.94 30.32 28.73
C PRO A 68 -2.31 30.21 29.38
N ALA A 69 -2.36 29.68 30.60
CA ALA A 69 -3.60 29.56 31.35
C ALA A 69 -4.21 30.89 31.81
N ASP A 70 -3.45 31.99 31.85
CA ASP A 70 -4.01 33.34 32.07
C ASP A 70 -4.96 33.77 30.94
N CYS A 71 -4.85 33.16 29.77
CA CYS A 71 -5.71 33.39 28.61
C CYS A 71 -6.87 32.39 28.51
N ILE A 72 -6.99 31.44 29.45
CA ILE A 72 -7.93 30.33 29.37
C ILE A 72 -8.87 30.34 30.57
N ILE A 73 -10.16 30.32 30.29
CA ILE A 73 -11.21 30.25 31.30
C ILE A 73 -11.68 28.81 31.43
N PHE A 74 -11.34 28.16 32.54
CA PHE A 74 -11.86 26.83 32.89
C PHE A 74 -13.16 26.94 33.69
N ARG A 75 -14.20 26.24 33.24
CA ARG A 75 -15.51 26.23 33.90
C ARG A 75 -16.16 24.86 33.88
N ARG A 76 -16.88 24.56 34.95
CA ARG A 76 -17.83 23.44 35.05
C ARG A 76 -19.24 23.99 34.94
N ILE A 77 -20.02 23.48 33.99
CA ILE A 77 -21.41 23.85 33.77
C ILE A 77 -22.28 22.60 33.93
N SER A 78 -23.25 22.65 34.83
CA SER A 78 -24.17 21.55 35.09
C SER A 78 -25.52 21.82 34.44
N PHE A 79 -25.99 20.92 33.58
CA PHE A 79 -27.27 21.08 32.89
C PHE A 79 -28.38 20.24 33.52
N VAL A 80 -29.54 20.84 33.77
CA VAL A 80 -30.70 20.13 34.31
C VAL A 80 -31.31 19.16 33.26
N ARG A 81 -31.20 19.47 31.96
CA ARG A 81 -31.75 18.73 30.80
C ARG A 81 -30.68 18.43 29.73
N LYS A 82 -31.00 17.62 28.71
CA LYS A 82 -30.13 17.44 27.53
C LYS A 82 -30.07 18.76 26.75
N VAL A 83 -28.93 19.43 26.77
CA VAL A 83 -28.74 20.73 26.13
C VAL A 83 -27.70 20.64 25.02
N ASN A 84 -27.89 21.41 23.96
CA ASN A 84 -26.96 21.51 22.84
C ASN A 84 -25.76 22.37 23.24
N ILE A 85 -24.55 21.91 22.94
CA ILE A 85 -23.28 22.63 23.16
C ILE A 85 -23.32 24.06 22.57
N LYS A 86 -24.11 24.29 21.51
CA LYS A 86 -24.32 25.62 20.91
C LYS A 86 -24.94 26.66 21.85
N SER A 87 -25.51 26.26 22.99
CA SER A 87 -26.09 27.18 23.98
C SER A 87 -25.12 27.53 25.13
N ILE A 88 -23.95 26.89 25.18
CA ILE A 88 -22.92 27.18 26.18
C ILE A 88 -22.45 28.66 26.16
N PRO A 89 -22.28 29.33 25.00
CA PRO A 89 -21.90 30.75 24.96
C PRO A 89 -22.83 31.64 25.80
N TYR A 90 -24.15 31.50 25.64
CA TYR A 90 -25.13 32.30 26.38
C TYR A 90 -25.04 32.12 27.90
N LEU A 91 -24.72 30.89 28.36
CA LEU A 91 -24.52 30.63 29.78
C LEU A 91 -23.22 31.22 30.31
N LEU A 92 -22.24 31.46 29.45
CA LEU A 92 -20.98 32.08 29.82
C LEU A 92 -21.05 33.61 29.87
N GLU A 93 -22.00 34.25 29.17
CA GLU A 93 -22.16 35.72 29.19
C GLU A 93 -22.32 36.26 30.62
N GLU A 94 -22.97 35.52 31.52
CA GLU A 94 -23.14 35.92 32.92
C GLU A 94 -21.82 35.88 33.73
N PHE A 95 -20.80 35.15 33.26
CA PHE A 95 -19.57 34.87 34.02
C PHE A 95 -18.31 35.48 33.40
N ILE A 96 -18.41 36.12 32.23
CA ILE A 96 -17.27 36.63 31.48
C ILE A 96 -17.56 38.07 31.08
N ALA A 97 -16.57 38.96 31.25
CA ALA A 97 -16.67 40.37 30.87
C ALA A 97 -16.50 40.61 29.35
N THR A 98 -16.12 39.57 28.61
CA THR A 98 -15.90 39.55 27.17
C THR A 98 -17.10 38.93 26.49
N ASP A 99 -17.44 39.43 25.31
CA ASP A 99 -18.48 38.89 24.44
C ASP A 99 -18.25 37.39 24.18
N ALA A 100 -19.27 36.57 24.47
CA ALA A 100 -19.20 35.12 24.32
C ALA A 100 -18.99 34.68 22.86
N GLU A 101 -19.38 35.50 21.87
CA GLU A 101 -19.13 35.20 20.45
C GLU A 101 -17.65 35.29 20.06
N GLN A 102 -16.87 36.07 20.81
CA GLN A 102 -15.42 36.23 20.63
C GLN A 102 -14.61 35.08 21.24
N LEU A 103 -15.27 34.21 22.01
CA LEU A 103 -14.63 33.08 22.67
C LEU A 103 -14.76 31.80 21.82
N HIS A 104 -13.64 31.10 21.71
CA HIS A 104 -13.59 29.73 21.24
C HIS A 104 -13.80 28.80 22.43
N ILE A 105 -14.91 28.05 22.43
CA ILE A 105 -15.29 27.17 23.53
C ILE A 105 -14.95 25.72 23.17
N ILE A 106 -14.12 25.10 24.00
CA ILE A 106 -13.68 23.71 23.86
C ILE A 106 -14.29 22.89 24.98
N LYS A 107 -14.91 21.76 24.61
CA LYS A 107 -15.35 20.74 25.57
C LYS A 107 -14.16 19.89 26.00
N LEU A 108 -13.83 19.91 27.28
CA LEU A 108 -12.72 19.13 27.85
C LEU A 108 -13.18 17.72 28.25
N GLN A 109 -14.27 17.65 29.01
CA GLN A 109 -14.84 16.39 29.50
C GLN A 109 -16.35 16.57 29.75
N GLN A 110 -17.06 15.45 29.76
CA GLN A 110 -18.45 15.39 30.22
C GLN A 110 -18.61 14.24 31.21
N GLN A 111 -19.24 14.52 32.34
CA GLN A 111 -19.59 13.55 33.37
C GLN A 111 -21.09 13.66 33.63
N GLY A 112 -21.88 12.80 32.98
CA GLY A 112 -23.34 12.87 33.05
C GLY A 112 -23.88 14.23 32.59
N LYS A 113 -24.36 15.02 33.56
CA LYS A 113 -24.92 16.36 33.37
C LYS A 113 -23.90 17.49 33.50
N ASP A 114 -22.69 17.19 33.97
CA ASP A 114 -21.62 18.16 34.14
C ASP A 114 -20.74 18.21 32.90
N PHE A 115 -20.54 19.42 32.38
CA PHE A 115 -19.68 19.71 31.25
C PHE A 115 -18.51 20.55 31.74
N PHE A 116 -17.31 20.06 31.50
CA PHE A 116 -16.07 20.78 31.74
C PHE A 116 -15.64 21.41 30.42
N ILE A 117 -15.48 22.72 30.44
CA ILE A 117 -15.16 23.51 29.26
C ILE A 117 -13.94 24.40 29.52
N ALA A 118 -13.24 24.72 28.43
CA ALA A 118 -12.30 25.81 28.37
C ALA A 118 -12.83 26.85 27.36
N ALA A 119 -12.67 28.13 27.67
CA ALA A 119 -12.90 29.21 26.74
C ALA A 119 -11.62 30.05 26.58
N ILE A 120 -11.33 30.45 25.34
CA ILE A 120 -10.17 31.27 24.98
C ILE A 120 -10.58 32.25 23.88
N GLU A 121 -10.01 33.46 23.87
CA GLU A 121 -10.30 34.45 22.82
C GLU A 121 -9.84 33.96 21.44
N LYS A 122 -10.73 34.04 20.45
CA LYS A 122 -10.46 33.66 19.05
C LYS A 122 -9.31 34.46 18.45
N SER A 123 -9.23 35.76 18.79
CA SER A 123 -8.17 36.69 18.36
C SER A 123 -6.78 36.18 18.74
N LEU A 124 -6.61 35.67 19.96
CA LEU A 124 -5.33 35.14 20.44
C LEU A 124 -4.91 33.89 19.66
N ILE A 125 -5.84 32.97 19.38
CA ILE A 125 -5.53 31.80 18.56
C ILE A 125 -5.10 32.23 17.16
N HIS A 126 -5.82 33.16 16.52
CA HIS A 126 -5.45 33.68 15.21
C HIS A 126 -4.06 34.32 15.20
N GLN A 127 -3.77 35.14 16.20
CA GLN A 127 -2.48 35.81 16.39
C GLN A 127 -1.34 34.78 16.52
N TRP A 128 -1.49 33.78 17.38
CA TRP A 128 -0.49 32.71 17.54
C TRP A 128 -0.27 31.90 16.25
N LEU A 129 -1.34 31.55 15.54
CA LEU A 129 -1.24 30.84 14.26
C LEU A 129 -0.54 31.70 13.19
N GLN A 130 -0.79 33.02 13.18
CA GLN A 130 -0.13 33.96 12.28
C GLN A 130 1.36 34.10 12.58
N TRP A 131 1.74 34.20 13.84
CA TRP A 131 3.14 34.24 14.25
C TRP A 131 3.90 32.99 13.83
N LEU A 132 3.31 31.80 14.06
CA LEU A 132 3.90 30.53 13.64
C LEU A 132 4.04 30.45 12.13
N LYS A 133 3.00 30.87 11.38
CA LYS A 133 3.06 30.92 9.91
C LYS A 133 4.18 31.82 9.41
N SER A 134 4.38 32.97 10.06
CA SER A 134 5.46 33.92 9.73
C SER A 134 6.85 33.31 9.99
N ALA A 135 6.97 32.48 11.02
CA ALA A 135 8.18 31.70 11.32
C ALA A 135 8.32 30.40 10.50
N LYS A 136 7.44 30.17 9.49
CA LYS A 136 7.37 28.93 8.68
C LYS A 136 7.11 27.66 9.51
N LEU A 137 6.49 27.80 10.67
CA LEU A 137 6.05 26.72 11.54
C LEU A 137 4.55 26.44 11.33
N SER A 138 4.14 25.20 11.61
CA SER A 138 2.73 24.78 11.54
C SER A 138 2.35 24.13 12.86
N ALA A 139 1.37 24.69 13.58
CA ALA A 139 0.86 24.08 14.81
C ALA A 139 0.13 22.76 14.50
N ASP A 140 0.59 21.66 15.10
CA ASP A 140 -0.12 20.37 15.06
C ASP A 140 -1.14 20.26 16.21
N SER A 141 -0.86 20.91 17.33
CA SER A 141 -1.77 21.01 18.48
C SER A 141 -1.60 22.33 19.21
N LEU A 142 -2.69 22.78 19.84
CA LEU A 142 -2.73 23.86 20.81
C LEU A 142 -3.34 23.30 22.09
N ILE A 143 -2.60 23.30 23.19
CA ILE A 143 -3.08 22.76 24.47
C ILE A 143 -2.82 23.77 25.59
N PRO A 144 -3.61 23.78 26.67
CA PRO A 144 -3.25 24.54 27.87
C PRO A 144 -1.95 24.04 28.48
N ASP A 145 -1.07 24.97 28.82
CA ASP A 145 0.14 24.74 29.60
C ASP A 145 -0.12 23.99 30.91
N ILE A 146 -1.13 24.39 31.68
CA ILE A 146 -1.44 23.81 32.99
C ILE A 146 -1.84 22.35 32.87
N LEU A 147 -2.54 21.98 31.81
CA LEU A 147 -2.93 20.58 31.59
C LEU A 147 -1.74 19.70 31.19
N ALA A 148 -0.62 20.30 30.78
CA ALA A 148 0.63 19.61 30.53
C ALA A 148 1.48 19.43 31.80
N LEU A 149 1.06 19.90 32.99
CA LEU A 149 1.69 19.48 34.24
C LEU A 149 1.31 18.04 34.59
N PRO A 150 2.14 17.23 35.27
CA PRO A 150 1.73 15.90 35.69
C PRO A 150 0.54 15.98 36.67
N SER A 151 -0.35 15.00 36.62
CA SER A 151 -1.50 14.89 37.54
C SER A 151 -1.23 13.82 38.59
N PHE A 152 -1.53 14.12 39.86
CA PHE A 152 -1.52 13.17 40.96
C PHE A 152 -2.94 13.03 41.52
N ASP A 153 -3.28 11.85 42.04
CA ASP A 153 -4.57 11.62 42.67
C ASP A 153 -4.66 12.41 43.99
N ASP A 154 -5.80 13.06 44.22
CA ASP A 154 -6.10 13.87 45.42
C ASP A 154 -5.08 14.96 45.79
N ALA A 155 -4.26 15.40 44.84
CA ALA A 155 -3.26 16.45 45.06
C ALA A 155 -3.14 17.38 43.85
N TRP A 156 -2.76 18.63 44.12
CA TRP A 156 -2.43 19.58 43.05
C TRP A 156 -0.98 19.43 42.64
N THR A 157 -0.69 19.84 41.41
CA THR A 157 0.68 19.99 40.94
C THR A 157 0.95 21.46 40.68
N ALA A 158 2.07 21.97 41.19
CA ALA A 158 2.50 23.33 40.99
C ALA A 158 3.92 23.38 40.44
N ILE A 159 4.16 24.35 39.56
CA ILE A 159 5.51 24.73 39.14
C ILE A 159 5.59 26.25 39.01
N LYS A 160 6.74 26.81 39.37
CA LYS A 160 7.00 28.23 39.24
C LYS A 160 7.61 28.53 37.87
N LEU A 161 6.99 29.42 37.12
CA LEU A 161 7.49 29.99 35.88
C LEU A 161 7.65 31.49 36.08
N ASP A 162 8.89 31.98 36.08
CA ASP A 162 9.24 33.35 36.46
C ASP A 162 8.65 33.76 37.83
N GLN A 163 7.72 34.73 37.84
CA GLN A 163 7.03 35.26 39.02
C GLN A 163 5.61 34.73 39.16
N GLN A 164 5.28 33.62 38.49
CA GLN A 164 3.95 33.06 38.46
C GLN A 164 3.98 31.56 38.78
N TRP A 165 2.98 31.09 39.50
CA TRP A 165 2.74 29.69 39.79
C TRP A 165 1.69 29.14 38.82
N LEU A 166 2.08 28.14 38.04
CA LEU A 166 1.16 27.31 37.28
C LEU A 166 0.69 26.18 38.17
N ILE A 167 -0.62 26.08 38.41
CA ILE A 167 -1.19 25.09 39.31
C ILE A 167 -2.24 24.27 38.57
N ARG A 168 -1.99 22.97 38.45
CA ARG A 168 -2.94 21.99 37.94
C ARG A 168 -3.77 21.45 39.10
N LYS A 169 -5.09 21.69 39.03
CA LYS A 169 -6.05 21.29 40.06
C LYS A 169 -6.46 19.82 39.88
N ASP A 170 -6.79 19.46 38.65
CA ASP A 170 -7.29 18.13 38.29
C ASP A 170 -6.97 17.82 36.82
N GLN A 171 -7.63 16.81 36.25
CA GLN A 171 -7.40 16.40 34.86
C GLN A 171 -7.82 17.45 33.82
N VAL A 172 -8.75 18.35 34.16
CA VAL A 172 -9.45 19.27 33.24
C VAL A 172 -9.38 20.74 33.67
N SER A 173 -8.80 21.06 34.82
CA SER A 173 -8.78 22.43 35.34
C SER A 173 -7.50 22.76 36.12
N GLY A 174 -7.26 24.07 36.21
CA GLY A 174 -6.21 24.67 37.03
C GLY A 174 -6.17 26.18 36.79
N PHE A 175 -5.18 26.85 37.34
CA PHE A 175 -5.08 28.30 37.30
C PHE A 175 -3.63 28.79 37.43
N LEU A 176 -3.41 30.02 36.96
CA LEU A 176 -2.16 30.74 37.10
C LEU A 176 -2.34 31.82 38.18
N ILE A 177 -1.35 31.98 39.05
CA ILE A 177 -1.36 33.00 40.10
C ILE A 177 0.01 33.64 40.24
N ASN A 178 0.08 34.95 40.47
CA ASN A 178 1.36 35.61 40.73
C ASN A 178 1.92 35.17 42.08
N SER A 179 3.24 35.05 42.19
CA SER A 179 3.90 34.68 43.45
C SER A 179 3.63 35.67 44.59
N SER A 180 3.37 36.95 44.28
CA SER A 180 2.98 37.94 45.29
C SER A 180 1.64 37.61 45.96
N ASP A 181 0.71 37.05 45.20
CA ASP A 181 -0.68 36.86 45.61
C ASP A 181 -0.93 35.43 46.08
N PHE A 182 0.00 34.51 45.82
CA PHE A 182 -0.09 33.09 46.11
C PHE A 182 -0.44 32.83 47.58
N ASN A 183 0.37 33.35 48.51
CA ASN A 183 0.17 33.09 49.94
C ASN A 183 -1.13 33.69 50.48
N GLN A 184 -1.65 34.75 49.85
CA GLN A 184 -2.89 35.40 50.27
C GLN A 184 -4.12 34.64 49.75
N LEU A 185 -4.10 34.17 48.50
CA LEU A 185 -5.29 33.62 47.85
C LEU A 185 -5.44 32.11 48.04
N ILE A 186 -4.33 31.35 48.05
CA ILE A 186 -4.39 29.88 48.09
C ILE A 186 -5.14 29.34 49.32
N PRO A 187 -4.98 29.89 50.54
CA PRO A 187 -5.76 29.42 51.71
C PRO A 187 -7.28 29.54 51.54
N HIS A 188 -7.75 30.48 50.71
CA HIS A 188 -9.18 30.69 50.43
C HIS A 188 -9.70 29.84 49.27
N VAL A 189 -8.81 29.32 48.41
CA VAL A 189 -9.17 28.41 47.32
C VAL A 189 -9.20 26.98 47.90
N ILE A 190 -10.39 26.55 48.32
CA ILE A 190 -10.69 25.25 48.96
C ILE A 190 -9.77 24.10 48.49
N HIS A 191 -9.18 23.42 49.49
CA HIS A 191 -8.16 22.37 49.45
C HIS A 191 -8.25 21.27 48.39
N PRO A 192 -7.09 20.76 47.99
CA PRO A 192 -6.54 19.49 48.44
C PRO A 192 -5.62 19.73 49.64
N LYS A 193 -5.38 18.66 50.39
CA LYS A 193 -4.50 18.70 51.55
C LYS A 193 -3.03 18.85 51.15
N THR A 194 -2.69 18.60 49.87
CA THR A 194 -1.30 18.44 49.41
C THR A 194 -1.06 19.06 48.03
N ILE A 195 0.10 19.71 47.86
CA ILE A 195 0.58 20.22 46.57
C ILE A 195 1.95 19.60 46.25
N HIS A 196 2.06 18.93 45.11
CA HIS A 196 3.34 18.50 44.55
C HIS A 196 4.01 19.66 43.83
N THR A 197 5.27 19.97 44.18
CA THR A 197 6.05 21.03 43.53
C THR A 197 7.28 20.48 42.85
N PHE A 198 7.57 21.02 41.66
CA PHE A 198 8.82 20.79 40.91
C PHE A 198 9.73 22.03 40.92
N SER A 199 9.40 23.02 41.75
CA SER A 199 10.19 24.21 42.02
C SER A 199 10.49 24.33 43.51
N THR A 200 11.40 25.23 43.87
CA THR A 200 11.69 25.54 45.27
C THR A 200 10.41 25.92 46.01
N GLN A 201 10.18 25.26 47.14
CA GLN A 201 8.99 25.47 47.97
C GLN A 201 8.94 26.91 48.52
N GLU A 202 7.74 27.49 48.51
CA GLU A 202 7.46 28.74 49.22
C GLU A 202 7.00 28.47 50.65
N LYS A 203 7.40 29.35 51.58
CA LYS A 203 6.97 29.28 52.98
C LYS A 203 5.47 29.55 53.06
N SER A 204 4.69 28.49 53.29
CA SER A 204 3.24 28.54 53.45
C SER A 204 2.79 27.39 54.34
N ASP A 205 1.60 27.51 54.94
CA ASP A 205 1.02 26.51 55.86
C ASP A 205 0.47 25.27 55.13
N ILE A 206 0.72 25.15 53.83
CA ILE A 206 0.24 24.06 52.98
C ILE A 206 1.24 22.89 53.03
N HIS A 207 0.74 21.66 52.97
CA HIS A 207 1.60 20.49 52.89
C HIS A 207 2.17 20.34 51.45
N TRP A 208 3.45 20.61 51.29
CA TRP A 208 4.17 20.48 50.02
C TRP A 208 4.90 19.15 49.92
N ILE A 209 4.80 18.49 48.76
CA ILE A 209 5.67 17.38 48.38
C ILE A 209 6.62 17.88 47.31
N SER A 210 7.90 18.00 47.67
CA SER A 210 8.94 18.49 46.76
C SER A 210 9.50 17.36 45.90
N HIS A 211 9.52 17.58 44.59
CA HIS A 211 10.19 16.75 43.60
C HIS A 211 11.52 17.40 43.16
N PRO A 212 12.39 16.68 42.43
CA PRO A 212 13.60 17.26 41.86
C PRO A 212 13.28 18.51 41.03
N SER A 213 14.05 19.58 41.24
CA SER A 213 13.87 20.83 40.51
C SER A 213 14.16 20.62 39.03
N ILE A 214 13.19 20.94 38.17
CA ILE A 214 13.28 20.78 36.71
C ILE A 214 12.84 22.10 36.06
N GLU A 215 13.48 22.45 34.94
CA GLU A 215 13.07 23.63 34.15
C GLU A 215 11.60 23.52 33.71
N PRO A 216 10.77 24.55 33.90
CA PRO A 216 9.33 24.43 33.69
C PRO A 216 8.95 23.98 32.28
N ILE A 217 9.62 24.51 31.25
CA ILE A 217 9.32 24.12 29.86
C ILE A 217 9.67 22.66 29.58
N LEU A 218 10.68 22.09 30.25
CA LEU A 218 11.03 20.66 30.11
C LEU A 218 9.94 19.79 30.72
N LEU A 219 9.52 20.10 31.96
CA LEU A 219 8.46 19.34 32.64
C LEU A 219 7.16 19.34 31.82
N LEU A 220 6.77 20.51 31.30
CA LEU A 220 5.60 20.64 30.44
C LEU A 220 5.78 19.83 29.16
N ALA A 221 6.93 19.96 28.50
CA ALA A 221 7.22 19.30 27.23
C ALA A 221 7.21 17.75 27.32
N GLU A 222 7.69 17.20 28.43
CA GLU A 222 7.66 15.74 28.70
C GLU A 222 6.23 15.21 28.76
N ASN A 223 5.32 15.98 29.36
CA ASN A 223 3.95 15.56 29.68
C ASN A 223 2.90 15.96 28.62
N VAL A 224 3.27 16.71 27.57
CA VAL A 224 2.34 17.14 26.49
C VAL A 224 1.56 15.98 25.85
N ASP A 225 2.21 14.83 25.65
CA ASP A 225 1.57 13.68 24.98
C ASP A 225 0.51 12.99 25.86
N SER A 226 0.54 13.22 27.18
CA SER A 226 -0.51 12.74 28.09
C SER A 226 -1.82 13.49 27.91
N VAL A 227 -1.76 14.71 27.35
CA VAL A 227 -2.92 15.58 27.15
C VAL A 227 -3.64 15.20 25.86
N LYS A 228 -4.86 14.65 26.01
CA LYS A 228 -5.69 14.24 24.87
C LYS A 228 -6.49 15.39 24.24
N ILE A 229 -6.45 16.57 24.86
CA ILE A 229 -7.26 17.73 24.49
C ILE A 229 -6.46 18.59 23.53
N ASN A 230 -7.08 19.04 22.44
CA ASN A 230 -6.50 19.98 21.47
C ASN A 230 -7.50 21.11 21.21
N PHE A 231 -7.07 22.36 21.28
CA PHE A 231 -7.90 23.54 21.05
C PHE A 231 -8.04 23.88 19.56
N LEU A 232 -7.25 23.27 18.67
CA LEU A 232 -7.40 23.41 17.22
C LEU A 232 -8.59 22.57 16.71
N GLN A 233 -9.80 22.97 17.07
CA GLN A 233 -11.07 22.34 16.71
C GLN A 233 -12.03 23.34 16.05
N GLY A 234 -13.10 22.85 15.42
CA GLY A 234 -14.10 23.69 14.77
C GLY A 234 -13.51 24.61 13.70
N GLU A 235 -13.59 25.92 13.91
CA GLU A 235 -13.08 26.95 12.99
C GLU A 235 -11.54 26.97 12.90
N PHE A 236 -10.84 26.44 13.92
CA PHE A 236 -9.37 26.44 14.00
C PHE A 236 -8.73 25.10 13.60
N ILE A 237 -9.47 24.22 12.91
CA ILE A 237 -8.91 22.93 12.47
C ILE A 237 -7.70 23.19 11.57
N ALA A 238 -6.53 22.78 12.07
CA ALA A 238 -5.29 22.83 11.31
C ALA A 238 -5.48 22.02 10.02
N HIS A 239 -5.31 22.67 8.88
CA HIS A 239 -5.24 22.00 7.59
C HIS A 239 -3.93 21.22 7.55
N SER A 240 -3.96 20.01 8.13
CA SER A 240 -2.80 19.14 8.27
C SER A 240 -2.10 18.96 6.92
N LYS A 241 -0.77 19.01 6.92
CA LYS A 241 0.08 18.63 5.78
C LYS A 241 -0.29 17.24 5.20
N LYS A 242 -0.91 16.36 6.00
CA LYS A 242 -1.42 15.05 5.55
C LYS A 242 -2.50 15.17 4.46
N LYS A 243 -3.30 16.23 4.46
CA LYS A 243 -4.33 16.46 3.44
C LYS A 243 -3.72 16.70 2.06
N LYS A 244 -2.52 17.30 1.99
CA LYS A 244 -1.79 17.52 0.74
C LYS A 244 -1.31 16.20 0.11
N TYR A 245 -0.78 15.29 0.93
CA TYR A 245 -0.33 13.97 0.44
C TYR A 245 -1.49 13.06 0.01
N ILE A 246 -2.62 13.09 0.74
CA ILE A 246 -3.81 12.32 0.35
C ILE A 246 -4.38 12.84 -0.97
N ASP A 247 -4.45 14.16 -1.14
CA ASP A 247 -4.96 14.78 -2.37
C ASP A 247 -4.08 14.51 -3.59
N GLU A 248 -2.75 14.53 -3.43
CA GLU A 248 -1.81 14.15 -4.50
C GLU A 248 -1.91 12.65 -4.85
N PHE A 249 -2.12 11.78 -3.85
CA PHE A 249 -2.28 10.34 -4.08
C PHE A 249 -3.63 9.98 -4.71
N CYS A 250 -4.71 10.68 -4.36
CA CYS A 250 -6.01 10.53 -5.01
C CYS A 250 -5.95 10.91 -6.50
N ARG A 251 -5.21 11.96 -6.85
CA ARG A 251 -5.00 12.34 -8.26
C ARG A 251 -4.23 11.28 -9.05
N LEU A 252 -3.18 10.70 -8.47
CA LEU A 252 -2.44 9.59 -9.10
C LEU A 252 -3.31 8.34 -9.24
N SER A 253 -4.10 8.02 -8.21
CA SER A 253 -5.03 6.88 -8.24
C SER A 253 -6.10 7.01 -9.32
N LEU A 254 -6.60 8.23 -9.57
CA LEU A 254 -7.57 8.50 -10.63
C LEU A 254 -6.98 8.27 -12.03
N ILE A 255 -5.72 8.68 -12.26
CA ILE A 255 -5.02 8.44 -13.52
C ILE A 255 -4.81 6.93 -13.75
N ILE A 256 -4.38 6.20 -12.71
CA ILE A 256 -4.20 4.74 -12.77
C ILE A 256 -5.54 4.05 -13.07
N PHE A 257 -6.63 4.51 -12.44
CA PHE A 257 -7.96 3.96 -12.68
C PHE A 257 -8.43 4.18 -14.11
N ILE A 258 -8.23 5.37 -14.68
CA ILE A 258 -8.54 5.64 -16.09
C ILE A 258 -7.73 4.73 -17.02
N PHE A 259 -6.42 4.57 -16.74
CA PHE A 259 -5.58 3.68 -17.54
C PHE A 259 -6.03 2.23 -17.45
N PHE A 260 -6.43 1.78 -16.26
CA PHE A 260 -6.99 0.45 -16.04
C PHE A 260 -8.30 0.26 -16.83
N VAL A 261 -9.23 1.20 -16.78
CA VAL A 261 -10.49 1.14 -17.56
C VAL A 261 -10.19 1.06 -19.05
N ILE A 262 -9.26 1.87 -19.57
CA ILE A 262 -8.87 1.84 -20.99
C ILE A 262 -8.25 0.48 -21.35
N PHE A 263 -7.35 -0.04 -20.52
CA PHE A 263 -6.71 -1.34 -20.75
C PHE A 263 -7.72 -2.50 -20.78
N PHE A 264 -8.62 -2.55 -19.81
CA PHE A 264 -9.64 -3.61 -19.73
C PHE A 264 -10.68 -3.48 -20.84
N SER A 265 -11.04 -2.25 -21.24
CA SER A 265 -11.96 -2.05 -22.37
C SER A 265 -11.40 -2.63 -23.67
N ARG A 266 -10.10 -2.47 -23.93
CA ARG A 266 -9.43 -3.10 -25.09
C ARG A 266 -9.44 -4.62 -24.99
N LEU A 267 -9.08 -5.19 -23.83
CA LEU A 267 -9.04 -6.64 -23.65
C LEU A 267 -10.42 -7.29 -23.89
N ILE A 268 -11.49 -6.65 -23.42
CA ILE A 268 -12.88 -7.11 -23.64
C ILE A 268 -13.26 -6.98 -25.12
N PHE A 269 -12.93 -5.85 -25.76
CA PHE A 269 -13.26 -5.62 -27.17
C PHE A 269 -12.53 -6.62 -28.10
N ASP A 270 -11.24 -6.81 -27.89
CA ASP A 270 -10.43 -7.76 -28.66
C ASP A 270 -10.92 -9.19 -28.43
N GLY A 271 -11.27 -9.55 -27.19
CA GLY A 271 -11.87 -10.85 -26.87
C GLY A 271 -13.19 -11.09 -27.60
N TYR A 272 -14.09 -10.10 -27.61
CA TYR A 272 -15.38 -10.20 -28.30
C TYR A 272 -15.20 -10.34 -29.82
N LYS A 273 -14.34 -9.51 -30.43
CA LYS A 273 -14.04 -9.56 -31.86
C LYS A 273 -13.42 -10.90 -32.26
N ASN A 274 -12.47 -11.40 -31.47
CA ASN A 274 -11.81 -12.67 -31.75
C ASN A 274 -12.78 -13.85 -31.65
N ASN A 275 -13.71 -13.83 -30.70
CA ASN A 275 -14.72 -14.89 -30.57
C ASN A 275 -15.66 -14.92 -31.78
N GLN A 276 -16.10 -13.76 -32.29
CA GLN A 276 -16.92 -13.71 -33.51
C GLN A 276 -16.17 -14.24 -34.74
N HIS A 277 -14.87 -13.91 -34.89
CA HIS A 277 -14.07 -14.45 -35.98
C HIS A 277 -13.89 -15.97 -35.87
N ALA A 278 -13.73 -16.51 -34.66
CA ALA A 278 -13.62 -17.94 -34.44
C ALA A 278 -14.91 -18.69 -34.84
N GLU A 279 -16.08 -18.17 -34.46
CA GLU A 279 -17.37 -18.75 -34.85
C GLU A 279 -17.59 -18.70 -36.36
N TYR A 280 -17.26 -17.56 -36.99
CA TYR A 280 -17.37 -17.41 -38.44
C TYR A 280 -16.50 -18.42 -39.21
N ILE A 281 -15.23 -18.57 -38.80
CA ILE A 281 -14.30 -19.52 -39.42
C ILE A 281 -14.80 -20.94 -39.20
N ASN A 282 -15.23 -21.29 -37.98
CA ASN A 282 -15.72 -22.62 -37.64
C ASN A 282 -16.96 -23.01 -38.48
N ASN A 283 -17.93 -22.10 -38.62
CA ASN A 283 -19.12 -22.33 -39.44
C ASN A 283 -18.76 -22.57 -40.90
N LYS A 284 -17.90 -21.72 -41.49
CA LYS A 284 -17.43 -21.90 -42.87
C LYS A 284 -16.67 -23.21 -43.08
N SER A 285 -15.82 -23.60 -42.14
CA SER A 285 -15.11 -24.88 -42.24
C SER A 285 -16.07 -26.07 -42.15
N LEU A 286 -17.16 -25.94 -41.39
CA LEU A 286 -18.18 -26.98 -41.31
C LEU A 286 -18.95 -27.10 -42.62
N ASP A 287 -19.26 -25.97 -43.26
CA ASP A 287 -19.89 -25.94 -44.58
C ASP A 287 -19.02 -26.67 -45.63
N TYR A 288 -17.72 -26.34 -45.69
CA TYR A 288 -16.78 -27.04 -46.60
C TYR A 288 -16.65 -28.54 -46.29
N TYR A 289 -16.61 -28.91 -45.01
CA TYR A 289 -16.52 -30.32 -44.60
C TYR A 289 -17.75 -31.12 -45.06
N ASN A 290 -18.95 -30.56 -44.84
CA ASN A 290 -20.21 -31.17 -45.26
C ASN A 290 -20.32 -31.29 -46.79
N MET A 291 -19.76 -30.33 -47.55
CA MET A 291 -19.71 -30.41 -49.02
C MET A 291 -18.81 -31.53 -49.53
N ILE A 292 -17.69 -31.81 -48.87
CA ILE A 292 -16.72 -32.82 -49.31
C ILE A 292 -17.14 -34.23 -48.85
N ASN A 293 -17.90 -34.34 -47.76
CA ASN A 293 -18.19 -35.62 -47.12
C ASN A 293 -19.70 -35.82 -46.81
N PRO A 294 -20.54 -36.13 -47.82
CA PRO A 294 -22.01 -36.18 -47.67
C PRO A 294 -22.56 -37.35 -46.82
N VAL A 295 -21.71 -38.22 -46.27
CA VAL A 295 -22.11 -39.37 -45.42
C VAL A 295 -21.96 -39.05 -43.92
N ALA A 296 -21.31 -37.93 -43.58
CA ALA A 296 -21.09 -37.53 -42.19
C ALA A 296 -22.31 -36.76 -41.64
N ASN A 297 -23.17 -37.42 -40.87
CA ASN A 297 -24.30 -36.77 -40.22
C ASN A 297 -23.85 -35.79 -39.12
N ASN A 298 -24.36 -34.55 -39.22
CA ASN A 298 -24.40 -33.46 -38.22
C ASN A 298 -23.30 -33.50 -37.16
N ILE A 299 -22.14 -32.96 -37.49
CA ILE A 299 -21.02 -32.83 -36.55
C ILE A 299 -20.94 -31.37 -36.07
N THR A 300 -20.84 -31.17 -34.76
CA THR A 300 -20.76 -29.84 -34.13
C THR A 300 -19.33 -29.34 -33.93
N ASN A 301 -18.32 -30.21 -34.12
CA ASN A 301 -16.91 -29.88 -33.94
C ASN A 301 -16.01 -30.64 -34.92
N ILE A 302 -15.34 -29.89 -35.80
CA ILE A 302 -14.56 -30.40 -36.93
C ILE A 302 -13.32 -31.18 -36.48
N ASN A 303 -12.67 -30.77 -35.39
CA ASN A 303 -11.49 -31.49 -34.87
C ASN A 303 -11.85 -32.90 -34.36
N LEU A 304 -13.08 -33.10 -33.91
CA LEU A 304 -13.60 -34.42 -33.53
C LEU A 304 -14.06 -35.22 -34.76
N ALA A 305 -14.58 -34.53 -35.79
CA ALA A 305 -14.94 -35.12 -37.08
C ALA A 305 -13.72 -35.73 -37.77
N ASP A 306 -12.63 -34.97 -37.88
CA ASP A 306 -11.41 -35.36 -38.58
C ASP A 306 -10.75 -36.58 -37.94
N LYS A 307 -10.67 -36.60 -36.60
CA LYS A 307 -10.15 -37.77 -35.86
C LYS A 307 -10.98 -39.02 -36.10
N LYS A 308 -12.32 -38.89 -36.11
CA LYS A 308 -13.24 -40.01 -36.35
C LYS A 308 -13.21 -40.49 -37.81
N TYR A 309 -13.07 -39.57 -38.76
CA TYR A 309 -12.93 -39.91 -40.18
C TYR A 309 -11.60 -40.61 -40.48
N LEU A 310 -10.50 -40.12 -39.90
CA LEU A 310 -9.19 -40.77 -40.01
C LEU A 310 -9.17 -42.18 -39.39
N SER A 311 -9.91 -42.42 -38.29
CA SER A 311 -10.04 -43.77 -37.75
C SER A 311 -10.87 -44.69 -38.65
N VAL A 312 -11.96 -44.20 -39.25
CA VAL A 312 -12.78 -44.98 -40.20
C VAL A 312 -12.00 -45.31 -41.49
N LEU A 313 -11.20 -44.37 -42.01
CA LEU A 313 -10.33 -44.63 -43.16
C LEU A 313 -9.26 -45.68 -42.85
N LYS A 314 -8.70 -45.67 -41.64
CA LYS A 314 -7.73 -46.71 -41.19
C LYS A 314 -8.36 -48.10 -41.09
N GLU A 315 -9.63 -48.19 -40.69
CA GLU A 315 -10.35 -49.48 -40.64
C GLU A 315 -10.81 -49.97 -42.01
N ARG A 316 -11.23 -49.06 -42.90
CA ARG A 316 -11.78 -49.41 -44.22
C ARG A 316 -10.69 -49.74 -45.26
N TYR A 317 -9.49 -49.19 -45.09
CA TYR A 317 -8.32 -49.49 -45.89
C TYR A 317 -7.15 -49.80 -44.95
N PRO A 318 -6.97 -51.05 -44.48
CA PRO A 318 -5.80 -51.41 -43.70
C PRO A 318 -4.57 -51.05 -44.53
N CYS A 319 -3.72 -50.14 -44.02
CA CYS A 319 -2.56 -49.57 -44.73
C CYS A 319 -1.99 -50.55 -45.75
N SER A 320 -2.24 -50.28 -47.03
CA SER A 320 -1.91 -51.22 -48.11
C SER A 320 -0.46 -51.65 -47.97
N ILE A 321 -0.19 -52.94 -48.13
CA ILE A 321 1.17 -53.52 -48.06
C ILE A 321 2.16 -52.68 -48.88
N PHE A 322 1.68 -52.09 -49.98
CA PHE A 322 2.37 -51.09 -50.77
C PHE A 322 2.91 -49.88 -49.97
N MET A 323 2.10 -49.16 -49.19
CA MET A 323 2.58 -48.00 -48.41
C MET A 323 3.61 -48.40 -47.35
N GLN A 324 3.45 -49.57 -46.73
CA GLN A 324 4.42 -50.07 -45.76
C GLN A 324 5.77 -50.42 -46.42
N LEU A 325 5.74 -51.02 -47.62
CA LEU A 325 6.96 -51.34 -48.37
C LEU A 325 7.60 -50.08 -48.96
N MET A 326 6.81 -49.13 -49.47
CA MET A 326 7.29 -47.84 -49.96
C MET A 326 7.98 -47.01 -48.87
N ALA A 327 7.42 -46.95 -47.67
CA ALA A 327 8.06 -46.26 -46.54
C ALA A 327 9.44 -46.85 -46.21
N LYS A 328 9.60 -48.18 -46.33
CA LYS A 328 10.88 -48.87 -46.08
C LYS A 328 11.93 -48.59 -47.16
N ILE A 329 11.54 -48.44 -48.43
CA ILE A 329 12.47 -48.06 -49.51
C ILE A 329 12.90 -46.61 -49.40
N ASN A 330 11.98 -45.73 -48.99
CA ASN A 330 12.22 -44.30 -49.01
C ASN A 330 13.35 -43.90 -48.05
N LEU A 331 13.48 -44.57 -46.90
CA LEU A 331 14.49 -44.24 -45.89
C LEU A 331 15.94 -44.42 -46.38
N PRO A 332 16.35 -45.54 -47.00
CA PRO A 332 17.69 -45.68 -47.56
C PRO A 332 17.91 -44.90 -48.86
N LEU A 333 16.89 -44.74 -49.72
CA LEU A 333 17.03 -44.01 -50.99
C LEU A 333 17.20 -42.49 -50.78
N LEU A 334 16.62 -41.93 -49.73
CA LEU A 334 16.79 -40.52 -49.37
C LEU A 334 18.20 -40.20 -48.81
N ALA A 335 18.98 -41.22 -48.42
CA ALA A 335 20.33 -41.04 -47.90
C ALA A 335 21.39 -40.83 -49.00
N GLU A 336 21.12 -41.24 -50.24
CA GLU A 336 22.06 -41.17 -51.38
C GLU A 336 21.40 -40.43 -52.56
N PRO A 337 21.67 -39.12 -52.76
CA PRO A 337 20.91 -38.25 -53.66
C PRO A 337 21.15 -38.46 -55.17
N LEU A 338 21.89 -39.51 -55.56
CA LEU A 338 22.32 -39.76 -56.94
C LEU A 338 21.53 -40.90 -57.63
N VAL A 339 20.38 -41.30 -57.07
CA VAL A 339 19.55 -42.40 -57.57
C VAL A 339 18.26 -41.86 -58.22
N ASN A 340 18.17 -41.96 -59.55
CA ASN A 340 16.93 -41.63 -60.25
C ASN A 340 16.05 -42.89 -60.38
N ILE A 341 14.91 -42.88 -59.68
CA ILE A 341 13.89 -43.93 -59.81
C ILE A 341 13.21 -43.77 -61.16
N THR A 342 13.19 -44.85 -61.94
CA THR A 342 12.61 -44.85 -63.29
C THR A 342 11.26 -45.53 -63.32
N GLU A 343 11.08 -46.61 -62.54
CA GLU A 343 9.84 -47.38 -62.54
C GLU A 343 9.62 -48.05 -61.19
N ILE A 344 8.38 -48.07 -60.71
CA ILE A 344 7.95 -48.77 -59.50
C ILE A 344 6.82 -49.70 -59.89
N GLU A 345 7.01 -51.00 -59.66
CA GLU A 345 6.07 -52.04 -60.01
C GLU A 345 5.67 -52.81 -58.75
N PHE A 346 4.37 -52.91 -58.48
CA PHE A 346 3.87 -53.63 -57.31
C PHE A 346 2.97 -54.77 -57.73
N ASN A 347 3.38 -56.00 -57.39
CA ASN A 347 2.57 -57.20 -57.59
C ASN A 347 1.87 -57.54 -56.27
N GLN A 348 0.53 -57.42 -56.27
CA GLN A 348 -0.31 -57.64 -55.09
C GLN A 348 -0.33 -59.10 -54.62
N ASP A 349 -0.37 -60.06 -55.57
CA ASP A 349 -0.48 -61.48 -55.25
C ASP A 349 0.82 -62.02 -54.65
N GLU A 350 1.96 -61.55 -55.17
CA GLU A 350 3.27 -61.96 -54.67
C GLU A 350 3.79 -61.09 -53.51
N LYS A 351 3.09 -59.98 -53.18
CA LYS A 351 3.49 -58.97 -52.20
C LYS A 351 4.92 -58.44 -52.44
N LYS A 352 5.27 -58.26 -53.71
CA LYS A 352 6.59 -57.82 -54.17
C LYS A 352 6.53 -56.41 -54.70
N LEU A 353 7.51 -55.61 -54.31
CA LEU A 353 7.70 -54.26 -54.81
C LEU A 353 9.03 -54.22 -55.57
N GLY A 354 8.96 -54.13 -56.90
CA GLY A 354 10.12 -53.91 -57.74
C GLY A 354 10.34 -52.42 -57.91
N VAL A 355 11.55 -51.93 -57.65
CA VAL A 355 11.95 -50.55 -57.93
C VAL A 355 13.16 -50.59 -58.84
N ARG A 356 13.03 -49.96 -60.02
CA ARG A 356 14.13 -49.84 -60.98
C ARG A 356 14.73 -48.46 -60.90
N PHE A 357 16.05 -48.38 -60.77
CA PHE A 357 16.77 -47.13 -60.71
C PHE A 357 18.04 -47.16 -61.57
N ASN A 358 18.46 -45.99 -62.02
CA ASN A 358 19.69 -45.81 -62.78
C ASN A 358 20.76 -45.21 -61.87
N LEU A 359 21.96 -45.80 -61.89
CA LEU A 359 23.10 -45.34 -61.08
C LEU A 359 24.16 -44.71 -61.99
N ILE A 360 24.63 -43.53 -61.58
CA ILE A 360 25.66 -42.77 -62.33
C ILE A 360 27.05 -43.39 -62.10
N ASP A 361 27.29 -44.03 -60.95
CA ASP A 361 28.58 -44.61 -60.57
C ASP A 361 28.45 -46.04 -60.00
N LYS A 362 29.39 -46.92 -60.34
CA LYS A 362 29.35 -48.36 -60.02
C LYS A 362 29.76 -48.67 -58.58
N ASP A 363 30.54 -47.82 -57.93
CA ASP A 363 31.02 -48.07 -56.57
C ASP A 363 29.92 -47.91 -55.49
N ILE A 364 28.84 -47.18 -55.81
CA ILE A 364 27.68 -46.94 -54.93
C ILE A 364 26.87 -48.23 -54.66
N ILE A 365 26.99 -49.23 -55.53
CA ILE A 365 26.27 -50.51 -55.42
C ILE A 365 26.62 -51.24 -54.11
N SER A 366 27.89 -51.23 -53.73
CA SER A 366 28.38 -51.92 -52.53
C SER A 366 27.87 -51.25 -51.23
N GLN A 367 27.73 -49.92 -51.25
CA GLN A 367 27.21 -49.13 -50.13
C GLN A 367 25.69 -49.26 -49.99
N LEU A 368 24.95 -49.24 -51.10
CA LEU A 368 23.51 -49.48 -51.09
C LEU A 368 23.18 -50.90 -50.60
N ALA A 369 23.90 -51.93 -51.07
CA ALA A 369 23.73 -53.30 -50.59
C ALA A 369 23.94 -53.42 -49.06
N SER A 370 24.89 -52.66 -48.50
CA SER A 370 25.13 -52.64 -47.05
C SER A 370 24.01 -51.98 -46.25
N HIS A 371 23.39 -50.92 -46.79
CA HIS A 371 22.29 -50.19 -46.14
C HIS A 371 20.96 -50.93 -46.22
N PHE A 372 20.73 -51.68 -47.30
CA PHE A 372 19.50 -52.45 -47.46
C PHE A 372 19.49 -53.73 -46.60
N GLY A 373 20.64 -54.31 -46.23
CA GLY A 373 20.69 -55.45 -45.31
C GLY A 373 20.05 -56.73 -45.87
N LYS A 374 19.96 -57.79 -45.05
CA LYS A 374 19.62 -59.18 -45.49
C LYS A 374 18.22 -59.40 -46.09
N ASN A 375 17.33 -58.40 -46.03
CA ASN A 375 15.92 -58.54 -46.43
C ASN A 375 15.64 -58.06 -47.86
N PHE A 376 16.68 -57.72 -48.63
CA PHE A 376 16.58 -57.12 -49.95
C PHE A 376 17.49 -57.87 -50.91
N SER A 377 17.00 -58.14 -52.11
CA SER A 377 17.80 -58.72 -53.19
C SER A 377 18.01 -57.67 -54.28
N ILE A 378 19.26 -57.44 -54.65
CA ILE A 378 19.63 -56.56 -55.76
C ILE A 378 19.97 -57.44 -56.95
N GLU A 379 19.24 -57.30 -58.05
CA GLU A 379 19.54 -58.00 -59.30
C GLU A 379 20.10 -56.99 -60.32
N VAL A 380 21.28 -57.30 -60.86
CA VAL A 380 21.96 -56.45 -61.85
C VAL A 380 21.67 -57.00 -63.24
N ASP A 381 20.85 -56.30 -64.03
CA ASP A 381 20.60 -56.66 -65.42
C ASP A 381 21.57 -55.91 -66.35
N ASN A 382 22.64 -56.58 -66.78
CA ASN A 382 23.75 -55.98 -67.53
C ASN A 382 23.50 -55.84 -69.05
N ARG A 383 22.25 -55.93 -69.53
CA ARG A 383 21.97 -56.03 -70.97
C ARG A 383 21.94 -54.70 -71.74
N LYS A 384 21.82 -53.54 -71.07
CA LYS A 384 22.09 -52.19 -71.61
C LYS A 384 22.54 -51.29 -70.45
N GLY A 385 23.55 -50.45 -70.66
CA GLY A 385 24.33 -49.78 -69.62
C GLY A 385 23.56 -49.20 -68.40
N ASN A 386 24.19 -49.35 -67.23
CA ASN A 386 23.91 -48.73 -65.92
C ASN A 386 22.46 -48.77 -65.34
N ASN A 387 21.57 -49.62 -65.84
CA ASN A 387 20.26 -49.83 -65.21
C ASN A 387 20.30 -50.97 -64.18
N PHE A 388 19.72 -50.73 -62.99
CA PHE A 388 19.72 -51.68 -61.88
C PHE A 388 18.30 -51.91 -61.36
N ASN A 389 17.99 -53.17 -61.03
CA ASN A 389 16.67 -53.55 -60.50
C ASN A 389 16.80 -53.99 -59.04
N LEU A 390 16.03 -53.35 -58.17
CA LEU A 390 15.89 -53.76 -56.79
C LEU A 390 14.53 -54.43 -56.61
N SER A 391 14.55 -55.71 -56.25
CA SER A 391 13.34 -56.46 -55.96
C SER A 391 13.20 -56.61 -54.45
N LEU A 392 12.08 -56.13 -53.92
CA LEU A 392 11.75 -56.25 -52.50
C LEU A 392 10.74 -57.35 -52.26
N PHE A 393 11.17 -58.32 -51.46
CA PHE A 393 10.36 -59.43 -51.01
C PHE A 393 9.98 -59.23 -49.55
N LYS A 394 8.73 -59.52 -49.21
CA LYS A 394 8.31 -59.64 -47.81
C LYS A 394 8.56 -61.08 -47.34
N GLU A 395 9.82 -61.50 -47.23
CA GLU A 395 10.14 -62.80 -46.61
C GLU A 395 10.18 -62.68 -45.07
N GLN A 396 9.47 -63.63 -44.46
CA GLN A 396 9.22 -63.93 -43.05
C GLN A 396 9.94 -63.07 -41.98
N TYR A 397 9.16 -62.16 -41.38
CA TYR A 397 9.33 -61.83 -39.96
C TYR A 397 7.94 -61.79 -39.34
N GLU A 398 7.55 -62.93 -38.77
CA GLU A 398 6.53 -62.98 -37.73
C GLU A 398 7.00 -62.14 -36.53
N GLU A 399 5.98 -61.53 -35.91
CA GLU A 399 5.97 -60.87 -34.62
C GLU A 399 7.22 -61.05 -33.74
N ASN A 400 7.87 -59.95 -33.39
CA ASN A 400 8.21 -59.74 -31.99
C ASN A 400 8.54 -58.28 -31.64
N LYS A 401 8.08 -57.91 -30.44
CA LYS A 401 8.22 -56.64 -29.70
C LYS A 401 7.20 -55.57 -30.09
N LYS A 402 6.01 -55.58 -29.46
CA LYS A 402 5.66 -55.09 -28.10
C LYS A 402 6.14 -53.66 -27.83
N PHE A 403 5.13 -52.80 -27.67
CA PHE A 403 5.13 -51.53 -26.95
C PHE A 403 5.96 -51.59 -25.67
N ASP A 404 6.80 -50.58 -25.47
CA ASP A 404 6.72 -49.64 -24.34
C ASP A 404 7.13 -48.24 -24.83
#